data_AF-A0A1H9K5U1-F1
#
_entry.id   AF-A0A1H9K5U1-F1
#
_cell.length_a   1.000
_cell.length_b   1.000
_cell.length_c   1.000
_cell.angle_alpha   90.00
_cell.angle_beta   90.00
_cell.angle_gamma   90.00
#
_symmetry.space_group_name_H-M   'P 1'
#
loop_
_entity.id
_entity.type
_entity.pdbx_description
1 polymer ?
#
loop_
_entity_poly.entity_id
_entity_poly.type
_entity_poly.pdbx_seq_one_letter_code
_entity_poly.pdbx_strand_id
1 'polypeptide(L)'
;MLARHAARVRSRRTLLTSLARAVAVTLVAAVLSLPLAAAWGVGHARVSDYLGPNRVDLAADYSGEIEIDLGPLGRAYLTSPYAPVGVRATVGGVGESGSTLGSLFSQETLSAYTALYTDPEEAVRGLVERLERDALQRTAVAEAVLLVGFAVWRLRSGLLAPWVVRRVTRRRTLAVYVTVVAVLVGGVLVPTRPDGPRIPVNLPLPDRTPTISVDSALLADLLGRTVSGIRILSARQQAAVGEWEDTATRSLAAQLDELPRPRSGETMAYGFSDLHCNQATTELMSRLVAVTNPSVVLDSGDDTVNGTAAERGCIRRELGIAGGRPFVVATGNHDSDVTEAQLRAAGAEVLDGAAVRVGGLEVLGDDDPERQVPFSVERTLDRPEDEAQLGQRMLQVARPRPVDAILVHQPTAAAPLMEAPDPPARLVLWGHMHAQVGPTVVTHADGSWTVGMQQGTSGGVKQPTLASFSTPFSPPLVRADSYFYFRDAATGLVTGVQPVHLQPDGRVVIDRRTDTGDLAALPDETRRRLSGASPSPTPDESRR
;
A
#
# COMPACT_ATOMS: atom_id res chain seq x y z
N MET A 1 -3.10 14.85 -66.72
CA MET A 1 -3.25 14.27 -65.35
C MET A 1 -2.02 13.50 -64.86
N LEU A 2 -1.29 12.76 -65.71
CA LEU A 2 -0.10 11.96 -65.32
C LEU A 2 1.05 12.74 -64.66
N ALA A 3 1.36 13.97 -65.12
CA ALA A 3 2.42 14.80 -64.53
C ALA A 3 2.09 15.28 -63.09
N ARG A 4 0.81 15.56 -62.78
CA ARG A 4 0.37 15.93 -61.43
C ARG A 4 0.38 14.74 -60.46
N HIS A 5 0.12 13.53 -60.97
CA HIS A 5 0.22 12.30 -60.17
C HIS A 5 1.69 11.91 -59.88
N ALA A 6 2.58 12.01 -60.88
CA ALA A 6 4.02 11.78 -60.70
C ALA A 6 4.68 12.79 -59.75
N ALA A 7 4.29 14.07 -59.80
CA ALA A 7 4.75 15.09 -58.86
C ALA A 7 4.26 14.85 -57.42
N ARG A 8 3.00 14.40 -57.24
CA ARG A 8 2.45 14.01 -55.92
C ARG A 8 3.11 12.74 -55.36
N VAL A 9 3.44 11.75 -56.19
CA VAL A 9 4.16 10.52 -55.77
C VAL A 9 5.63 10.81 -55.44
N ARG A 10 6.32 11.67 -56.22
CA ARG A 10 7.67 12.17 -55.86
C ARG A 10 7.65 12.95 -54.55
N SER A 11 6.67 13.83 -54.37
CA SER A 11 6.43 14.61 -53.12
C SER A 11 6.21 13.70 -51.90
N ARG A 12 5.36 12.66 -52.03
CA ARG A 12 5.13 11.68 -50.96
C ARG A 12 6.39 10.86 -50.64
N ARG A 13 7.13 10.39 -51.65
CA ARG A 13 8.40 9.69 -51.44
C ARG A 13 9.45 10.59 -50.77
N THR A 14 9.58 11.84 -51.19
CA THR A 14 10.51 12.79 -50.56
C THR A 14 10.11 13.10 -49.12
N LEU A 15 8.81 13.28 -48.83
CA LEU A 15 8.30 13.46 -47.48
C LEU A 15 8.57 12.23 -46.60
N LEU A 16 8.27 11.03 -47.08
CA LEU A 16 8.55 9.77 -46.38
C LEU A 16 10.04 9.57 -46.12
N THR A 17 10.92 9.85 -47.08
CA THR A 17 12.37 9.76 -46.87
C THR A 17 12.89 10.81 -45.90
N SER A 18 12.32 12.03 -45.90
CA SER A 18 12.69 13.08 -44.96
C SER A 18 12.23 12.77 -43.54
N LEU A 19 11.04 12.18 -43.39
CA LEU A 19 10.49 11.72 -42.12
C LEU A 19 11.30 10.54 -41.58
N ALA A 20 11.56 9.52 -42.40
CA ALA A 20 12.40 8.39 -42.01
C ALA A 20 13.80 8.82 -41.58
N ARG A 21 14.40 9.80 -42.29
CA ARG A 21 15.70 10.37 -41.92
C ARG A 21 15.62 11.22 -40.64
N ALA A 22 14.53 11.94 -40.41
CA ALA A 22 14.33 12.67 -39.16
C ALA A 22 14.21 11.69 -37.99
N VAL A 23 13.37 10.66 -38.11
CA VAL A 23 13.20 9.59 -37.12
C VAL A 23 14.52 8.88 -36.84
N ALA A 24 15.25 8.44 -37.86
CA ALA A 24 16.53 7.76 -37.68
C ALA A 24 17.56 8.64 -36.95
N VAL A 25 17.60 9.94 -37.24
CA VAL A 25 18.49 10.88 -36.55
C VAL A 25 18.05 11.10 -35.10
N THR A 26 16.75 11.20 -34.83
CA THR A 26 16.23 11.31 -33.46
C THR A 26 16.53 10.06 -32.66
N LEU A 27 16.39 8.86 -33.24
CA LEU A 27 16.73 7.61 -32.57
C LEU A 27 18.22 7.52 -32.24
N VAL A 28 19.10 7.90 -33.18
CA VAL A 28 20.55 7.97 -32.91
C VAL A 28 20.86 9.00 -31.83
N ALA A 29 20.22 10.17 -31.87
CA ALA A 29 20.39 11.18 -30.82
C ALA A 29 19.97 10.61 -29.47
N ALA A 30 18.82 9.92 -29.41
CA ALA A 30 18.31 9.33 -28.18
C ALA A 30 19.26 8.29 -27.59
N VAL A 31 19.76 7.37 -28.42
CA VAL A 31 20.74 6.37 -27.98
C VAL A 31 22.03 7.02 -27.46
N LEU A 32 22.45 8.13 -28.07
CA LEU A 32 23.66 8.84 -27.64
C LEU A 32 23.45 9.69 -26.37
N SER A 33 22.27 10.27 -26.16
CA SER A 33 21.95 11.05 -24.95
C SER A 33 21.60 10.17 -23.75
N LEU A 34 21.07 8.97 -23.98
CA LEU A 34 20.57 8.10 -22.92
C LEU A 34 21.58 7.84 -21.79
N PRO A 35 22.88 7.59 -22.02
CA PRO A 35 23.84 7.42 -20.91
C PRO A 35 24.01 8.68 -20.06
N LEU A 36 23.94 9.87 -20.68
CA LEU A 36 24.00 11.15 -19.97
C LEU A 36 22.73 11.38 -19.16
N ALA A 37 21.57 11.09 -19.76
CA ALA A 37 20.26 11.19 -19.11
C ALA A 37 20.15 10.21 -17.94
N ALA A 38 20.60 8.98 -18.11
CA ALA A 38 20.58 7.94 -17.09
C ALA A 38 21.51 8.28 -15.92
N ALA A 39 22.74 8.72 -16.21
CA ALA A 39 23.66 9.17 -15.16
C ALA A 39 23.12 10.39 -14.40
N TRP A 40 22.44 11.31 -15.10
CA TRP A 40 21.78 12.42 -14.42
C TRP A 40 20.59 11.93 -13.58
N GLY A 41 19.74 11.07 -14.14
CA GLY A 41 18.53 10.57 -13.49
C GLY A 41 18.81 9.77 -12.22
N VAL A 42 19.76 8.84 -12.28
CA VAL A 42 20.21 8.06 -11.11
C VAL A 42 20.82 8.97 -10.05
N GLY A 43 21.73 9.88 -10.41
CA GLY A 43 22.39 10.76 -9.44
C GLY A 43 21.50 11.85 -8.82
N HIS A 44 20.27 12.00 -9.30
CA HIS A 44 19.28 12.94 -8.76
C HIS A 44 18.04 12.23 -8.21
N ALA A 45 18.03 10.89 -8.18
CA ALA A 45 16.92 10.13 -7.66
C ALA A 45 16.77 10.38 -6.16
N ARG A 46 15.55 10.70 -5.72
CA ARG A 46 15.22 11.02 -4.33
C ARG A 46 13.86 10.46 -3.97
N VAL A 47 13.76 9.91 -2.79
CA VAL A 47 12.51 9.43 -2.18
C VAL A 47 12.44 9.96 -0.77
N SER A 48 11.28 10.47 -0.38
CA SER A 48 10.98 10.73 1.02
C SER A 48 9.86 9.80 1.45
N ASP A 49 10.06 9.12 2.57
CA ASP A 49 9.10 8.17 3.12
C ASP A 49 9.17 8.13 4.65
N TYR A 50 8.25 7.42 5.30
CA TYR A 50 8.34 7.11 6.73
C TYR A 50 8.94 5.72 6.95
N LEU A 51 9.76 5.59 8.00
CA LEU A 51 10.32 4.34 8.46
C LEU A 51 10.08 4.23 9.97
N GLY A 52 9.03 3.48 10.33
CA GLY A 52 8.47 3.55 11.68
C GLY A 52 8.08 5.00 12.01
N PRO A 53 8.48 5.55 13.17
CA PRO A 53 8.05 6.90 13.57
C PRO A 53 8.86 8.04 12.93
N ASN A 54 9.86 7.75 12.08
CA ASN A 54 10.77 8.76 11.55
C ASN A 54 10.63 8.94 10.04
N ARG A 55 10.68 10.19 9.60
CA ARG A 55 10.77 10.53 8.18
C ARG A 55 12.19 10.30 7.70
N VAL A 56 12.35 9.60 6.58
CA VAL A 56 13.65 9.31 5.97
C VAL A 56 13.67 9.86 4.56
N ASP A 57 14.69 10.67 4.27
CA ASP A 57 14.97 11.19 2.93
C ASP A 57 16.12 10.39 2.33
N LEU A 58 15.81 9.59 1.31
CA LEU A 58 16.75 8.80 0.54
C LEU A 58 17.15 9.56 -0.73
N ALA A 59 18.44 9.71 -0.97
CA ALA A 59 18.97 10.31 -2.19
C ALA A 59 20.07 9.41 -2.77
N ALA A 60 19.93 9.04 -4.04
CA ALA A 60 20.97 8.32 -4.75
C ALA A 60 22.14 9.26 -5.08
N ASP A 61 23.36 8.72 -5.03
CA ASP A 61 24.57 9.42 -5.44
C ASP A 61 25.60 8.46 -6.05
N TYR A 62 26.81 8.97 -6.30
CA TYR A 62 27.93 8.19 -6.86
C TYR A 62 29.08 8.03 -5.86
N SER A 63 28.77 8.02 -4.56
CA SER A 63 29.77 7.80 -3.51
C SER A 63 30.26 6.35 -3.43
N GLY A 64 29.49 5.41 -4.01
CA GLY A 64 29.72 3.96 -3.89
C GLY A 64 29.46 3.40 -2.49
N GLU A 65 28.87 4.20 -1.60
CA GLU A 65 28.60 3.85 -0.20
C GLU A 65 27.12 4.14 0.14
N ILE A 66 26.59 3.43 1.12
CA ILE A 66 25.33 3.76 1.77
C ILE A 66 25.69 4.61 2.99
N GLU A 67 25.32 5.88 2.97
CA GLU A 67 25.54 6.86 4.04
C GLU A 67 24.21 7.04 4.80
N ILE A 68 24.19 6.78 6.11
CA ILE A 68 23.05 7.02 6.98
C ILE A 68 23.39 8.21 7.87
N ASP A 69 22.74 9.34 7.63
CA ASP A 69 22.90 10.57 8.41
C ASP A 69 21.86 10.61 9.55
N LEU A 70 22.35 10.52 10.78
CA LEU A 70 21.55 10.55 12.01
C LEU A 70 21.63 11.93 12.69
N GLY A 71 22.04 12.97 11.96
CA GLY A 71 22.13 14.34 12.43
C GLY A 71 23.19 14.52 13.54
N PRO A 72 22.84 15.03 14.73
CA PRO A 72 23.82 15.32 15.79
C PRO A 72 24.60 14.10 16.30
N LEU A 73 24.11 12.88 16.07
CA LEU A 73 24.79 11.66 16.50
C LEU A 73 26.01 11.33 15.62
N GLY A 74 26.00 11.79 14.37
CA GLY A 74 27.00 11.47 13.35
C GLY A 74 26.41 10.62 12.23
N ARG A 75 27.28 10.08 11.38
CA ARG A 75 26.89 9.30 10.20
C ARG A 75 27.49 7.90 10.22
N ALA A 76 26.73 6.95 9.69
CA ALA A 76 27.16 5.58 9.47
C ALA A 76 27.34 5.31 7.97
N TYR A 77 28.32 4.47 7.64
CA TYR A 77 28.72 4.18 6.28
C TYR A 77 28.80 2.66 6.08
N LEU A 78 28.16 2.17 5.02
CA LEU A 78 28.23 0.80 4.56
C LEU A 78 28.66 0.77 3.09
N THR A 79 29.32 -0.31 2.67
CA THR A 79 29.63 -0.50 1.25
C THR A 79 28.33 -0.74 0.47
N SER A 80 28.14 0.00 -0.63
CA SER A 80 27.00 -0.25 -1.50
C SER A 80 27.21 -1.55 -2.29
N PRO A 81 26.22 -2.46 -2.32
CA PRO A 81 26.29 -3.64 -3.20
C PRO A 81 26.17 -3.28 -4.69
N TYR A 82 25.78 -2.03 -5.01
CA TYR A 82 25.57 -1.53 -6.36
C TYR A 82 26.60 -0.47 -6.77
N ALA A 83 27.82 -0.52 -6.21
CA ALA A 83 28.89 0.40 -6.58
C ALA A 83 29.07 0.49 -8.12
N PRO A 84 29.24 1.71 -8.69
CA PRO A 84 29.56 2.96 -8.01
C PRO A 84 28.36 3.75 -7.45
N VAL A 85 27.12 3.25 -7.57
CA VAL A 85 25.94 3.93 -7.03
C VAL A 85 25.94 3.82 -5.51
N GLY A 86 25.80 4.96 -4.84
CA GLY A 86 25.60 5.08 -3.40
C GLY A 86 24.21 5.62 -3.07
N VAL A 87 23.85 5.59 -1.79
CA VAL A 87 22.59 6.14 -1.28
C VAL A 87 22.85 6.86 0.02
N ARG A 88 22.41 8.12 0.11
CA ARG A 88 22.35 8.87 1.37
C ARG A 88 20.94 8.76 1.94
N ALA A 89 20.82 8.19 3.13
CA ALA A 89 19.61 8.16 3.93
C ALA A 89 19.74 9.19 5.06
N THR A 90 19.00 10.29 4.99
CA THR A 90 18.92 11.27 6.07
C THR A 90 17.70 10.97 6.92
N VAL A 91 17.94 10.61 8.19
CA VAL A 91 16.86 10.34 9.15
C VAL A 91 16.47 11.66 9.80
N GLY A 92 15.27 12.15 9.50
CA GLY A 92 14.67 13.28 10.19
C GLY A 92 14.25 12.89 11.62
N GLY A 93 14.11 13.89 12.50
CA GLY A 93 13.61 13.65 13.86
C GLY A 93 12.16 13.14 13.87
N VAL A 94 11.78 12.46 14.95
CA VAL A 94 10.38 12.16 15.27
C VAL A 94 9.63 13.48 15.36
N GLY A 95 8.42 13.54 14.79
CA GLY A 95 7.55 14.72 14.81
C GLY A 95 7.57 15.48 16.15
N GLU A 96 7.51 16.80 16.03
CA GLU A 96 7.85 17.86 17.00
C GLU A 96 9.35 18.17 17.16
N SER A 97 9.70 19.38 16.70
CA SER A 97 10.94 20.12 17.00
C SER A 97 11.09 20.35 18.51
N GLY A 98 11.43 19.29 19.25
CA GLY A 98 11.48 19.29 20.71
C GLY A 98 11.71 17.90 21.33
N SER A 99 11.61 16.82 20.55
CA SER A 99 11.87 15.47 21.03
C SER A 99 13.35 15.30 21.44
N THR A 100 13.59 15.17 22.75
CA THR A 100 14.94 14.93 23.29
C THR A 100 15.50 13.61 22.74
N LEU A 101 16.82 13.51 22.57
CA LEU A 101 17.51 12.29 22.11
C LEU A 101 17.05 11.03 22.86
N GLY A 102 16.59 11.13 24.11
CA GLY A 102 16.06 10.01 24.89
C GLY A 102 14.76 9.41 24.36
N SER A 103 13.93 10.18 23.66
CA SER A 103 12.68 9.69 23.05
C SER A 103 12.93 8.80 21.82
N LEU A 104 14.02 9.03 21.08
CA LEU A 104 14.46 8.18 19.96
C LEU A 104 14.92 6.79 20.43
N PHE A 105 15.35 6.68 21.69
CA PHE A 105 15.88 5.45 22.28
C PHE A 105 15.02 4.91 23.42
N SER A 106 13.78 5.39 23.54
CA SER A 106 12.84 4.84 24.50
C SER A 106 12.55 3.37 24.13
N GLN A 107 12.17 2.53 25.12
CA GLN A 107 11.85 1.13 24.82
C GLN A 107 10.72 1.03 23.78
N GLU A 108 9.83 2.01 23.79
CA GLU A 108 8.69 2.14 22.89
C GLU A 108 9.16 2.41 21.45
N THR A 109 9.99 3.43 21.22
CA THR A 109 10.55 3.70 19.89
C THR A 109 11.40 2.54 19.38
N LEU A 110 12.17 1.91 20.27
CA LEU A 110 12.94 0.71 19.93
C LEU A 110 12.05 -0.47 19.54
N SER A 111 10.88 -0.66 20.17
CA SER A 111 9.90 -1.67 19.74
C SER A 111 9.23 -1.36 18.39
N ALA A 112 9.10 -0.09 18.01
CA ALA A 112 8.68 0.27 16.66
C ALA A 112 9.77 -0.04 15.61
N TYR A 113 11.04 -0.05 16.01
CA TYR A 113 12.17 -0.41 15.15
C TYR A 113 12.51 -1.90 15.11
N THR A 114 12.17 -2.69 16.15
CA THR A 114 12.31 -4.16 16.09
C THR A 114 11.48 -4.74 14.93
N ALA A 115 10.42 -4.03 14.53
CA ALA A 115 9.60 -4.33 13.38
C ALA A 115 10.34 -4.31 12.03
N LEU A 116 11.29 -3.39 11.90
CA LEU A 116 12.16 -3.32 10.72
C LEU A 116 13.27 -4.36 10.78
N TYR A 117 13.67 -4.78 11.99
CA TYR A 117 14.75 -5.74 12.22
C TYR A 117 14.35 -7.18 11.85
N THR A 118 13.07 -7.52 11.98
CA THR A 118 12.55 -8.88 11.75
C THR A 118 12.35 -9.22 10.27
N ASP A 119 12.00 -8.26 9.43
CA ASP A 119 11.86 -8.44 7.97
C ASP A 119 12.51 -7.29 7.18
N PRO A 120 13.84 -7.10 7.29
CA PRO A 120 14.53 -5.95 6.72
C PRO A 120 14.58 -6.00 5.19
N GLU A 121 14.55 -7.20 4.60
CA GLU A 121 14.71 -7.36 3.15
C GLU A 121 13.50 -6.84 2.37
N GLU A 122 12.27 -7.13 2.82
CA GLU A 122 11.06 -6.67 2.14
C GLU A 122 10.89 -5.15 2.28
N ALA A 123 11.21 -4.59 3.45
CA ALA A 123 11.17 -3.14 3.69
C ALA A 123 12.17 -2.39 2.81
N VAL A 124 13.42 -2.88 2.73
CA VAL A 124 14.46 -2.29 1.88
C VAL A 124 14.07 -2.42 0.40
N ARG A 125 13.53 -3.55 -0.03
CA ARG A 125 13.13 -3.75 -1.44
C ARG A 125 12.08 -2.75 -1.87
N GLY A 126 11.06 -2.48 -1.04
CA GLY A 126 10.03 -1.49 -1.34
C GLY A 126 10.60 -0.09 -1.55
N LEU A 127 11.52 0.34 -0.69
CA LEU A 127 12.21 1.64 -0.82
C LEU A 127 13.11 1.72 -2.06
N VAL A 128 13.86 0.65 -2.36
CA VAL A 128 14.73 0.58 -3.53
C VAL A 128 13.92 0.68 -4.82
N GLU A 129 12.81 -0.05 -4.96
CA GLU A 129 11.95 0.02 -6.15
C GLU A 129 11.35 1.42 -6.35
N ARG A 130 11.07 2.15 -5.28
CA ARG A 130 10.57 3.53 -5.36
C ARG A 130 11.68 4.47 -5.85
N LEU A 131 12.91 4.28 -5.35
CA LEU A 131 14.08 5.03 -5.78
C LEU A 131 14.44 4.75 -7.25
N GLU A 132 14.35 3.48 -7.68
CA GLU A 132 14.54 3.07 -9.08
C GLU A 132 13.50 3.72 -10.00
N ARG A 133 12.23 3.74 -9.59
CA ARG A 133 11.16 4.41 -10.36
C ARG A 133 11.41 5.91 -10.52
N ASP A 134 11.80 6.61 -9.46
CA ASP A 134 12.15 8.03 -9.53
C ASP A 134 13.40 8.25 -10.42
N ALA A 135 14.40 7.37 -10.34
CA ALA A 135 15.57 7.41 -11.23
C ALA A 135 15.18 7.26 -12.71
N LEU A 136 14.27 6.34 -13.04
CA LEU A 136 13.76 6.14 -14.39
C LEU A 136 12.95 7.34 -14.89
N GLN A 137 12.08 7.91 -14.04
CA GLN A 137 11.30 9.09 -14.38
C GLN A 137 12.20 10.30 -14.66
N ARG A 138 13.19 10.54 -13.81
CA ARG A 138 14.18 11.61 -14.02
C ARG A 138 15.03 11.38 -15.26
N THR A 139 15.41 10.13 -15.54
CA THR A 139 16.10 9.75 -16.78
C THR A 139 15.25 10.10 -18.00
N ALA A 140 13.97 9.75 -17.99
CA ALA A 140 13.07 10.05 -19.10
C ALA A 140 12.87 11.56 -19.31
N VAL A 141 12.76 12.33 -18.22
CA VAL A 141 12.67 13.80 -18.28
C VAL A 141 13.96 14.40 -18.85
N ALA A 142 15.13 13.96 -18.37
CA ALA A 142 16.42 14.43 -18.87
C ALA A 142 16.62 14.09 -20.35
N GLU A 143 16.24 12.88 -20.75
CA GLU A 143 16.29 12.43 -22.13
C GLU A 143 15.41 13.30 -23.05
N ALA A 144 14.18 13.60 -22.62
CA ALA A 144 13.30 14.50 -23.34
C ALA A 144 13.91 15.91 -23.49
N VAL A 145 14.51 16.45 -22.43
CA VAL A 145 15.19 17.76 -22.46
C VAL A 145 16.39 17.75 -23.42
N LEU A 146 17.21 16.71 -23.40
CA LEU A 146 18.36 16.57 -24.31
C LEU A 146 17.92 16.46 -25.77
N LEU A 147 16.85 15.72 -26.04
CA LEU A 147 16.26 15.58 -27.38
C LEU A 147 15.65 16.89 -27.89
N VAL A 148 14.96 17.65 -27.02
CA VAL A 148 14.46 19.00 -27.36
C VAL A 148 15.63 19.93 -27.65
N GLY A 149 16.67 19.95 -26.81
CA GLY A 149 17.88 20.72 -27.04
C GLY A 149 18.56 20.38 -28.37
N PHE A 150 18.64 19.08 -28.69
CA PHE A 150 19.16 18.60 -29.97
C PHE A 150 18.30 19.05 -31.16
N ALA A 151 16.98 19.00 -31.06
CA ALA A 151 16.06 19.46 -32.10
C ALA A 151 16.20 20.97 -32.35
N VAL A 152 16.26 21.79 -31.29
CA VAL A 152 16.52 23.23 -31.38
C VAL A 152 17.88 23.50 -32.03
N TRP A 153 18.93 22.77 -31.61
CA TRP A 153 20.26 22.90 -32.20
C TRP A 153 20.28 22.54 -33.70
N ARG A 154 19.48 21.56 -34.13
CA ARG A 154 19.34 21.19 -35.54
C ARG A 154 18.61 22.27 -36.35
N LEU A 155 17.62 22.93 -35.75
CA LEU A 155 16.80 23.97 -36.39
C LEU A 155 17.45 25.37 -36.32
N ARG A 156 18.55 25.53 -35.58
CA ARG A 156 19.21 26.83 -35.34
C ARG A 156 19.56 27.61 -36.61
N SER A 157 19.88 26.94 -37.72
CA SER A 157 20.19 27.61 -38.99
C SER A 157 18.97 28.26 -39.66
N GLY A 158 17.76 27.87 -39.26
CA GLY A 158 16.50 28.51 -39.68
C GLY A 158 15.95 29.51 -38.65
N LEU A 159 16.41 29.44 -37.39
CA LEU A 159 15.92 30.27 -36.28
C LEU A 159 16.85 31.46 -35.94
N LEU A 160 18.15 31.36 -36.23
CA LEU A 160 19.16 32.36 -35.86
C LEU A 160 19.84 32.96 -37.09
N ALA A 161 20.27 34.22 -36.96
CA ALA A 161 20.93 34.93 -38.04
C ALA A 161 22.27 34.26 -38.45
N PRO A 162 22.64 34.24 -39.75
CA PRO A 162 23.79 33.49 -40.28
C PRO A 162 25.14 33.83 -39.62
N TRP A 163 25.29 35.05 -39.10
CA TRP A 163 26.52 35.53 -38.45
C TRP A 163 26.70 34.98 -37.03
N VAL A 164 25.64 34.46 -36.40
CA VAL A 164 25.68 33.79 -35.09
C VAL A 164 25.99 32.29 -35.23
N VAL A 165 25.60 31.69 -36.36
CA VAL A 165 25.71 30.24 -36.58
C VAL A 165 27.10 29.87 -37.14
N ARG A 166 28.10 29.75 -36.25
CA ARG A 166 29.39 29.14 -36.61
C ARG A 166 29.19 27.70 -37.10
N ARG A 167 29.81 27.33 -38.23
CA ARG A 167 29.85 25.95 -38.73
C ARG A 167 30.63 25.08 -37.75
N VAL A 168 29.94 24.14 -37.11
CA VAL A 168 30.55 23.09 -36.30
C VAL A 168 30.75 21.86 -37.19
N THR A 169 31.97 21.33 -37.25
CA THR A 169 32.26 20.12 -38.03
C THR A 169 31.82 18.89 -37.25
N ARG A 170 31.38 17.82 -37.96
CA ARG A 170 30.99 16.55 -37.32
C ARG A 170 32.08 15.99 -36.40
N ARG A 171 33.36 16.14 -36.79
CA ARG A 171 34.52 15.73 -35.99
C ARG A 171 34.60 16.48 -34.66
N ARG A 172 34.32 17.79 -34.64
CA ARG A 172 34.30 18.58 -33.39
C ARG A 172 33.14 18.18 -32.49
N THR A 173 31.94 17.97 -33.04
CA THR A 173 30.79 17.52 -32.25
C THR A 173 31.04 16.13 -31.64
N LEU A 174 31.59 15.20 -32.43
CA LEU A 174 31.94 13.87 -31.92
C LEU A 174 33.03 13.93 -30.85
N ALA A 175 34.08 14.74 -31.06
CA ALA A 175 35.12 14.92 -30.06
C ALA A 175 34.55 15.46 -28.75
N VAL A 176 33.73 16.51 -28.80
CA VAL A 176 33.06 17.07 -27.61
C VAL A 176 32.18 16.03 -26.93
N TYR A 177 31.37 15.29 -27.69
CA TYR A 177 30.51 14.24 -27.13
C TYR A 177 31.33 13.16 -26.42
N VAL A 178 32.35 12.60 -27.08
CA VAL A 178 33.23 11.59 -26.48
C VAL A 178 33.93 12.13 -25.24
N THR A 179 34.39 13.38 -25.25
CA THR A 179 35.00 14.01 -24.07
C THR A 179 33.99 14.16 -22.94
N VAL A 180 32.77 14.65 -23.20
CA VAL A 180 31.72 14.81 -22.17
C VAL A 180 31.33 13.46 -21.58
N VAL A 181 31.12 12.44 -22.42
CA VAL A 181 30.82 11.09 -21.97
C VAL A 181 31.98 10.50 -21.18
N ALA A 182 33.22 10.65 -21.63
CA ALA A 182 34.39 10.15 -20.91
C ALA A 182 34.57 10.83 -19.54
N VAL A 183 34.35 12.15 -19.46
CA VAL A 183 34.38 12.88 -18.19
C VAL A 183 33.27 12.42 -17.26
N LEU A 184 32.05 12.23 -17.78
CA LEU A 184 30.91 11.77 -16.99
C LEU A 184 31.11 10.33 -16.51
N VAL A 185 31.51 9.41 -17.39
CA VAL A 185 31.82 8.02 -17.03
C VAL A 185 32.98 7.98 -16.04
N GLY A 186 34.02 8.79 -16.24
CA GLY A 186 35.12 8.91 -15.28
C GLY A 186 34.67 9.42 -13.91
N GLY A 187 33.79 10.43 -13.88
CA GLY A 187 33.24 10.98 -12.64
C GLY A 187 32.30 10.00 -11.91
N VAL A 188 31.57 9.16 -12.64
CA VAL A 188 30.70 8.12 -12.05
C VAL A 188 31.51 6.92 -11.56
N LEU A 189 32.51 6.47 -12.32
CA LEU A 189 33.30 5.27 -11.98
C LEU A 189 34.34 5.51 -10.89
N VAL A 190 34.68 6.76 -10.59
CA VAL A 190 35.60 7.14 -9.52
C VAL A 190 34.78 7.73 -8.38
N PRO A 191 34.41 6.92 -7.37
CA PRO A 191 33.51 7.37 -6.33
C PRO A 191 34.18 8.44 -5.47
N THR A 192 33.48 9.56 -5.26
CA THR A 192 33.92 10.59 -4.31
C THR A 192 33.48 10.19 -2.92
N ARG A 193 34.34 9.49 -2.18
CA ARG A 193 34.07 9.14 -0.78
C ARG A 193 34.17 10.41 0.08
N PRO A 194 33.23 10.63 1.02
CA PRO A 194 33.32 11.73 1.97
C PRO A 194 34.61 11.61 2.81
N ASP A 195 35.41 12.68 2.87
CA ASP A 195 36.56 12.76 3.77
C ASP A 195 36.08 12.82 5.22
N GLY A 196 36.65 11.98 6.09
CA GLY A 196 36.30 11.97 7.51
C GLY A 196 36.86 10.79 8.27
N PRO A 197 36.81 10.82 9.62
CA PRO A 197 37.15 9.67 10.43
C PRO A 197 36.24 8.48 10.09
N ARG A 198 36.83 7.28 10.00
CA ARG A 198 36.14 6.01 9.76
C ARG A 198 36.46 5.07 10.92
N ILE A 199 35.60 5.07 11.93
CA ILE A 199 35.72 4.20 13.09
C ILE A 199 34.96 2.92 12.77
N PRO A 200 35.64 1.76 12.62
CA PRO A 200 34.95 0.49 12.36
C PRO A 200 34.17 0.07 13.60
N VAL A 201 32.91 -0.34 13.40
CA VAL A 201 32.04 -0.88 14.44
C VAL A 201 31.78 -2.35 14.13
N ASN A 202 32.24 -3.23 15.01
CA ASN A 202 31.95 -4.66 14.91
C ASN A 202 30.55 -4.91 15.44
N LEU A 203 29.59 -5.04 14.53
CA LEU A 203 28.25 -5.48 14.90
C LEU A 203 28.20 -7.02 14.94
N PRO A 204 27.71 -7.63 16.03
CA PRO A 204 27.52 -9.07 16.12
C PRO A 204 26.26 -9.48 15.34
N LEU A 205 26.32 -9.39 14.01
CA LEU A 205 25.26 -9.83 13.09
C LEU A 205 25.53 -11.26 12.61
N PRO A 206 24.53 -12.16 12.60
CA PRO A 206 24.65 -13.48 11.99
C PRO A 206 24.84 -13.35 10.46
N ASP A 207 25.82 -14.08 9.95
CA ASP A 207 26.00 -14.48 8.54
C ASP A 207 26.39 -13.49 7.44
N ARG A 208 26.46 -12.18 7.65
CA ARG A 208 27.31 -11.29 6.83
C ARG A 208 27.77 -10.12 7.68
N THR A 209 29.05 -9.84 7.72
CA THR A 209 29.60 -8.65 8.39
C THR A 209 29.95 -7.57 7.35
N PRO A 210 28.97 -6.84 6.78
CA PRO A 210 29.32 -5.56 6.20
C PRO A 210 29.95 -4.74 7.34
N THR A 211 31.20 -4.34 7.15
CA THR A 211 31.93 -3.58 8.15
C THR A 211 31.30 -2.19 8.17
N ILE A 212 30.42 -1.92 9.14
CA ILE A 212 29.86 -0.59 9.33
C ILE A 212 30.97 0.28 9.89
N SER A 213 31.14 1.46 9.32
CA SER A 213 32.03 2.48 9.87
C SER A 213 31.23 3.72 10.22
N VAL A 214 31.68 4.47 11.22
CA VAL A 214 31.04 5.72 11.66
C VAL A 214 32.06 6.83 11.78
N ASP A 215 31.61 8.08 11.74
CA ASP A 215 32.47 9.26 11.93
C ASP A 215 32.49 9.79 13.37
N SER A 216 31.67 9.21 14.26
CA SER A 216 31.48 9.67 15.63
C SER A 216 31.73 8.55 16.64
N ALA A 217 32.60 8.80 17.62
CA ALA A 217 32.86 7.85 18.71
C ALA A 217 31.62 7.63 19.59
N LEU A 218 30.78 8.67 19.74
CA LEU A 218 29.48 8.56 20.41
C LEU A 218 28.56 7.60 19.64
N LEU A 219 28.48 7.73 18.31
CA LEU A 219 27.69 6.82 17.49
C LEU A 219 28.23 5.39 17.53
N ALA A 220 29.54 5.20 17.58
CA ALA A 220 30.15 3.87 17.69
C ALA A 220 29.72 3.14 18.98
N ASP A 221 29.80 3.82 20.13
CA ASP A 221 29.36 3.25 21.43
C ASP A 221 27.84 3.04 21.46
N LEU A 222 27.07 4.00 20.92
CA LEU A 222 25.61 3.88 20.83
C LEU A 222 25.18 2.72 19.95
N LEU A 223 25.72 2.57 18.73
CA LEU A 223 25.36 1.46 17.84
C LEU A 223 25.65 0.09 18.48
N GLY A 224 26.80 -0.06 19.15
CA GLY A 224 27.13 -1.30 19.84
C GLY A 224 26.12 -1.66 20.93
N ARG A 225 25.74 -0.69 21.77
CA ARG A 225 24.74 -0.87 22.85
C ARG A 225 23.33 -1.06 22.30
N THR A 226 22.92 -0.22 21.34
CA THR A 226 21.58 -0.20 20.75
C THR A 226 21.31 -1.47 19.95
N VAL A 227 22.25 -1.95 19.14
CA VAL A 227 22.06 -3.22 18.39
C VAL A 227 21.91 -4.39 19.34
N SER A 228 22.71 -4.46 20.41
CA SER A 228 22.53 -5.49 21.44
C SER A 228 21.17 -5.37 22.14
N GLY A 229 20.72 -4.13 22.42
CA GLY A 229 19.42 -3.85 23.03
C GLY A 229 18.25 -4.27 22.14
N ILE A 230 18.26 -3.83 20.86
CA ILE A 230 17.26 -4.21 19.84
C ILE A 230 17.20 -5.72 19.69
N ARG A 231 18.34 -6.42 19.68
CA ARG A 231 18.34 -7.89 19.58
C ARG A 231 17.67 -8.56 20.78
N ILE A 232 17.98 -8.10 22.00
CA ILE A 232 17.35 -8.65 23.22
C ILE A 232 15.85 -8.35 23.25
N LEU A 233 15.46 -7.12 22.89
CA LEU A 233 14.06 -6.72 22.83
C LEU A 233 13.30 -7.50 21.75
N SER A 234 13.87 -7.61 20.55
CA SER A 234 13.31 -8.40 19.45
C SER A 234 13.14 -9.86 19.84
N ALA A 235 14.15 -10.48 20.48
CA ALA A 235 14.04 -11.86 20.96
C ALA A 235 12.95 -12.04 22.01
N ARG A 236 12.82 -11.10 22.95
CA ARG A 236 11.74 -11.11 23.97
C ARG A 236 10.37 -10.95 23.33
N GLN A 237 10.26 -10.05 22.36
CA GLN A 237 9.03 -9.76 21.64
C GLN A 237 8.59 -10.96 20.80
N GLN A 238 9.51 -11.60 20.07
CA GLN A 238 9.25 -12.85 19.35
C GLN A 238 8.83 -13.98 20.30
N ALA A 239 9.47 -14.11 21.47
CA ALA A 239 9.07 -15.09 22.46
C ALA A 239 7.64 -14.83 22.99
N ALA A 240 7.28 -13.57 23.23
CA ALA A 240 5.94 -13.19 23.66
C ALA A 240 4.89 -13.46 22.57
N VAL A 241 5.21 -13.19 21.30
CA VAL A 241 4.35 -13.55 20.17
C VAL A 241 4.17 -15.07 20.09
N GLY A 242 5.26 -15.84 20.16
CA GLY A 242 5.18 -17.30 20.11
C GLY A 242 4.34 -17.89 21.25
N GLU A 243 4.50 -17.39 22.47
CA GLU A 243 3.68 -17.81 23.63
C GLU A 243 2.20 -17.47 23.44
N TRP A 244 1.91 -16.28 22.90
CA TRP A 244 0.56 -15.85 22.58
C TRP A 244 -0.06 -16.72 21.48
N GLU A 245 0.67 -17.00 20.39
CA GLU A 245 0.21 -17.85 19.28
C GLU A 245 -0.05 -19.28 19.73
N ASP A 246 0.80 -19.86 20.58
CA ASP A 246 0.63 -21.20 21.16
C ASP A 246 -0.61 -21.26 22.04
N THR A 247 -0.87 -20.20 22.81
CA THR A 247 -2.06 -20.09 23.67
C THR A 247 -3.32 -19.91 22.84
N ALA A 248 -3.29 -19.04 21.84
CA ALA A 248 -4.39 -18.82 20.89
C ALA A 248 -4.73 -20.06 20.09
N THR A 249 -3.73 -20.80 19.61
CA THR A 249 -3.92 -22.05 18.89
C THR A 249 -4.59 -23.10 19.77
N ARG A 250 -4.15 -23.26 21.03
CA ARG A 250 -4.80 -24.17 21.99
C ARG A 250 -6.22 -23.75 22.32
N SER A 251 -6.45 -22.45 22.52
CA SER A 251 -7.77 -21.88 22.81
C SER A 251 -8.74 -22.07 21.65
N LEU A 252 -8.28 -21.92 20.41
CA LEU A 252 -9.06 -22.15 19.20
C LEU A 252 -9.37 -23.64 19.03
N ALA A 253 -8.39 -24.52 19.25
CA ALA A 253 -8.58 -25.97 19.19
C ALA A 253 -9.61 -26.49 20.22
N ALA A 254 -9.79 -25.80 21.35
CA ALA A 254 -10.82 -26.13 22.33
C ALA A 254 -12.24 -25.70 21.92
N GLN A 255 -12.38 -24.88 20.87
CA GLN A 255 -13.65 -24.30 20.40
C GLN A 255 -14.01 -24.73 18.97
N LEU A 256 -13.51 -25.88 18.50
CA LEU A 256 -13.77 -26.35 17.14
C LEU A 256 -15.27 -26.57 16.83
N ASP A 257 -16.07 -26.86 17.84
CA ASP A 257 -17.52 -27.02 17.71
C ASP A 257 -18.26 -25.69 17.56
N GLU A 258 -17.66 -24.59 18.03
CA GLU A 258 -18.19 -23.21 17.90
C GLU A 258 -17.81 -22.57 16.55
N LEU A 259 -16.95 -23.23 15.75
CA LEU A 259 -16.46 -22.68 14.50
C LEU A 259 -17.61 -22.21 13.57
N PRO A 260 -17.47 -21.05 12.93
CA PRO A 260 -18.44 -20.53 11.98
C PRO A 260 -18.74 -21.51 10.85
N ARG A 261 -20.03 -21.80 10.65
CA ARG A 261 -20.52 -22.70 9.60
C ARG A 261 -21.80 -22.13 8.98
N PRO A 262 -21.89 -22.01 7.65
CA PRO A 262 -23.12 -21.60 6.99
C PRO A 262 -24.23 -22.64 7.19
N ARG A 263 -25.48 -22.19 7.32
CA ARG A 263 -26.65 -23.05 7.25
C ARG A 263 -26.87 -23.52 5.80
N SER A 264 -27.71 -24.52 5.60
CA SER A 264 -28.09 -24.97 4.25
C SER A 264 -28.64 -23.81 3.42
N GLY A 265 -28.05 -23.57 2.25
CA GLY A 265 -28.42 -22.46 1.37
C GLY A 265 -27.67 -21.16 1.63
N GLU A 266 -26.78 -21.10 2.62
CA GLU A 266 -25.95 -19.93 2.90
C GLU A 266 -24.53 -20.06 2.33
N THR A 267 -23.96 -18.92 1.99
CA THR A 267 -22.51 -18.69 1.81
C THR A 267 -21.98 -17.87 2.99
N MET A 268 -20.66 -17.86 3.18
CA MET A 268 -20.03 -17.14 4.29
C MET A 268 -18.88 -16.28 3.78
N ALA A 269 -18.88 -15.00 4.14
CA ALA A 269 -17.74 -14.10 3.95
C ALA A 269 -17.00 -13.92 5.29
N TYR A 270 -15.71 -13.65 5.22
CA TYR A 270 -14.90 -13.24 6.35
C TYR A 270 -14.58 -11.76 6.20
N GLY A 271 -14.67 -10.97 7.26
CA GLY A 271 -14.26 -9.58 7.18
C GLY A 271 -13.62 -9.05 8.45
N PHE A 272 -12.77 -8.05 8.25
CA PHE A 272 -11.96 -7.44 9.29
C PHE A 272 -11.62 -5.97 8.91
N SER A 273 -11.01 -5.24 9.84
CA SER A 273 -10.55 -3.85 9.65
C SER A 273 -9.41 -3.55 10.61
N ASP A 274 -8.62 -2.53 10.33
CA ASP A 274 -7.63 -1.95 11.21
C ASP A 274 -6.59 -3.00 11.69
N LEU A 275 -6.05 -3.78 10.75
CA LEU A 275 -5.03 -4.80 11.04
C LEU A 275 -3.69 -4.18 11.43
N HIS A 276 -3.35 -3.01 10.88
CA HIS A 276 -2.14 -2.25 11.20
C HIS A 276 -0.87 -3.12 11.18
N CYS A 277 -0.75 -3.97 10.16
CA CYS A 277 0.32 -4.92 9.95
C CYS A 277 0.53 -5.97 11.08
N ASN A 278 -0.38 -6.19 12.03
CA ASN A 278 -0.14 -7.13 13.14
C ASN A 278 0.01 -8.59 12.67
N GLN A 279 1.22 -9.14 12.81
CA GLN A 279 1.55 -10.47 12.28
C GLN A 279 1.01 -11.61 13.14
N ALA A 280 0.97 -11.43 14.45
CA ALA A 280 0.48 -12.46 15.35
C ALA A 280 -1.00 -12.73 15.07
N THR A 281 -1.81 -11.68 14.93
CA THR A 281 -3.23 -11.84 14.59
C THR A 281 -3.41 -12.33 13.15
N THR A 282 -2.60 -11.85 12.20
CA THR A 282 -2.59 -12.33 10.80
C THR A 282 -2.46 -13.86 10.70
N GLU A 283 -1.54 -14.47 11.47
CA GLU A 283 -1.35 -15.93 11.46
C GLU A 283 -2.60 -16.67 11.96
N LEU A 284 -3.22 -16.19 13.04
CA LEU A 284 -4.43 -16.79 13.60
C LEU A 284 -5.64 -16.60 12.67
N MET A 285 -5.77 -15.43 12.05
CA MET A 285 -6.81 -15.15 11.04
C MET A 285 -6.64 -16.05 9.81
N SER A 286 -5.40 -16.25 9.35
CA SER A 286 -5.09 -17.17 8.25
C SER A 286 -5.53 -18.60 8.56
N ARG A 287 -5.30 -19.07 9.79
CA ARG A 287 -5.78 -20.39 10.25
C ARG A 287 -7.30 -20.45 10.28
N LEU A 288 -7.96 -19.42 10.81
CA LEU A 288 -9.42 -19.33 10.83
C LEU A 288 -10.01 -19.42 9.42
N VAL A 289 -9.50 -18.62 8.47
CA VAL A 289 -9.95 -18.64 7.07
C VAL A 289 -9.67 -20.00 6.42
N ALA A 290 -8.52 -20.62 6.69
CA ALA A 290 -8.18 -21.93 6.15
C ALA A 290 -9.16 -23.02 6.61
N VAL A 291 -9.57 -23.02 7.89
CA VAL A 291 -10.46 -24.06 8.44
C VAL A 291 -11.94 -23.79 8.20
N THR A 292 -12.36 -22.52 8.14
CA THR A 292 -13.77 -22.13 7.94
C THR A 292 -14.15 -21.97 6.47
N ASN A 293 -13.16 -21.76 5.60
CA ASN A 293 -13.31 -21.68 4.14
C ASN A 293 -14.42 -20.71 3.67
N PRO A 294 -14.36 -19.42 4.03
CA PRO A 294 -15.26 -18.41 3.48
C PRO A 294 -15.08 -18.27 1.95
N SER A 295 -16.06 -17.71 1.26
CA SER A 295 -16.00 -17.50 -0.20
C SER A 295 -15.19 -16.27 -0.60
N VAL A 296 -15.00 -15.31 0.32
CA VAL A 296 -14.33 -14.03 0.11
C VAL A 296 -13.87 -13.45 1.44
N VAL A 297 -12.78 -12.69 1.40
CA VAL A 297 -12.29 -11.84 2.49
C VAL A 297 -12.61 -10.37 2.17
N LEU A 298 -13.23 -9.67 3.11
CA LEU A 298 -13.66 -8.27 3.01
C LEU A 298 -12.89 -7.42 4.04
N ASP A 299 -12.17 -6.44 3.57
CA ASP A 299 -11.30 -5.59 4.38
C ASP A 299 -11.73 -4.13 4.27
N SER A 300 -12.03 -3.49 5.41
CA SER A 300 -12.43 -2.08 5.44
C SER A 300 -11.29 -1.13 5.83
N GLY A 301 -10.03 -1.55 5.71
CA GLY A 301 -8.87 -0.66 5.65
C GLY A 301 -8.13 -0.46 6.96
N ASP A 302 -7.13 0.42 6.94
CA ASP A 302 -6.08 0.57 7.96
C ASP A 302 -5.22 -0.72 8.07
N ASP A 303 -4.75 -1.14 6.90
CA ASP A 303 -3.93 -2.33 6.68
C ASP A 303 -2.51 -2.08 7.17
N THR A 304 -2.01 -0.87 6.90
CA THR A 304 -0.68 -0.41 7.27
C THR A 304 -0.67 0.47 8.51
N VAL A 305 0.52 0.73 9.04
CA VAL A 305 0.71 1.75 10.08
C VAL A 305 0.85 3.11 9.43
N ASN A 306 1.75 3.26 8.45
CA ASN A 306 2.10 4.57 7.88
C ASN A 306 1.76 4.72 6.39
N GLY A 307 1.31 3.68 5.71
CA GLY A 307 1.03 3.72 4.28
C GLY A 307 2.27 3.77 3.39
N THR A 308 3.40 3.17 3.82
CA THR A 308 4.72 3.40 3.20
C THR A 308 5.21 2.24 2.34
N ALA A 309 6.23 2.50 1.51
CA ALA A 309 6.85 1.45 0.72
C ALA A 309 7.55 0.38 1.59
N ALA A 310 7.93 0.71 2.82
CA ALA A 310 8.61 -0.18 3.74
C ALA A 310 7.68 -1.28 4.31
N GLU A 311 6.36 -1.11 4.21
CA GLU A 311 5.37 -2.02 4.82
C GLU A 311 4.93 -3.15 3.89
N ARG A 312 5.54 -3.26 2.70
CA ARG A 312 5.25 -4.30 1.70
C ARG A 312 5.18 -5.73 2.26
N GLY A 313 6.08 -6.07 3.19
CA GLY A 313 6.12 -7.39 3.80
C GLY A 313 4.86 -7.71 4.59
N CYS A 314 4.26 -6.71 5.25
CA CYS A 314 3.02 -6.88 6.01
C CYS A 314 1.83 -7.09 5.08
N ILE A 315 1.71 -6.26 4.03
CA ILE A 315 0.67 -6.38 3.00
C ILE A 315 0.66 -7.77 2.36
N ARG A 316 1.84 -8.31 2.03
CA ARG A 316 1.93 -9.67 1.47
C ARG A 316 1.47 -10.76 2.45
N ARG A 317 1.72 -10.58 3.75
CA ARG A 317 1.27 -11.52 4.79
C ARG A 317 -0.24 -11.44 4.99
N GLU A 318 -0.78 -10.23 5.01
CA GLU A 318 -2.21 -9.95 5.09
C GLU A 318 -3.00 -10.55 3.93
N LEU A 319 -2.52 -10.39 2.69
CA LEU A 319 -3.10 -11.10 1.54
C LEU A 319 -3.08 -12.63 1.72
N GLY A 320 -2.11 -13.14 2.46
CA GLY A 320 -2.00 -14.55 2.84
C GLY A 320 -3.20 -15.07 3.64
N ILE A 321 -3.91 -14.19 4.37
CA ILE A 321 -5.13 -14.53 5.13
C ILE A 321 -6.16 -15.20 4.24
N ALA A 322 -6.36 -14.69 3.02
CA ALA A 322 -7.33 -15.25 2.09
C ALA A 322 -6.97 -16.67 1.62
N GLY A 323 -5.71 -17.08 1.70
CA GLY A 323 -5.28 -18.43 1.32
C GLY A 323 -5.71 -18.83 -0.10
N GLY A 324 -5.65 -17.89 -1.05
CA GLY A 324 -6.06 -18.07 -2.45
C GLY A 324 -7.53 -17.76 -2.76
N ARG A 325 -8.32 -17.35 -1.77
CA ARG A 325 -9.67 -16.80 -1.97
C ARG A 325 -9.59 -15.35 -2.45
N PRO A 326 -10.65 -14.80 -3.05
CA PRO A 326 -10.70 -13.37 -3.35
C PRO A 326 -10.58 -12.54 -2.06
N PHE A 327 -9.75 -11.50 -2.14
CA PHE A 327 -9.53 -10.50 -1.08
C PHE A 327 -9.94 -9.14 -1.65
N VAL A 328 -10.86 -8.46 -0.98
CA VAL A 328 -11.46 -7.20 -1.44
C VAL A 328 -11.26 -6.16 -0.37
N VAL A 329 -10.77 -4.98 -0.73
CA VAL A 329 -10.37 -3.96 0.24
C VAL A 329 -10.80 -2.55 -0.18
N ALA A 330 -11.31 -1.79 0.80
CA ALA A 330 -11.37 -0.34 0.76
C ALA A 330 -10.35 0.18 1.78
N THR A 331 -9.32 0.90 1.31
CA THR A 331 -8.20 1.31 2.15
C THR A 331 -8.57 2.43 3.12
N GLY A 332 -7.89 2.45 4.28
CA GLY A 332 -8.17 3.38 5.37
C GLY A 332 -7.32 4.64 5.35
N ASN A 333 -7.48 5.47 6.38
CA ASN A 333 -6.77 6.75 6.47
C ASN A 333 -5.28 6.58 6.81
N HIS A 334 -4.85 5.40 7.24
CA HIS A 334 -3.43 5.06 7.42
C HIS A 334 -2.76 4.56 6.14
N ASP A 335 -3.55 4.21 5.14
CA ASP A 335 -3.07 3.68 3.88
C ASP A 335 -2.82 4.79 2.85
N SER A 336 -2.26 4.44 1.70
CA SER A 336 -1.96 5.39 0.63
C SER A 336 -2.01 4.75 -0.75
N ASP A 337 -1.86 5.55 -1.81
CA ASP A 337 -1.61 5.06 -3.18
C ASP A 337 -0.49 4.01 -3.25
N VAL A 338 0.52 4.10 -2.36
CA VAL A 338 1.60 3.11 -2.28
C VAL A 338 1.09 1.79 -1.71
N THR A 339 0.29 1.84 -0.64
CA THR A 339 -0.37 0.67 -0.05
C THR A 339 -1.26 0.00 -1.07
N GLU A 340 -2.13 0.75 -1.74
CA GLU A 340 -3.03 0.20 -2.75
C GLU A 340 -2.26 -0.45 -3.91
N ALA A 341 -1.18 0.16 -4.37
CA ALA A 341 -0.34 -0.42 -5.41
C ALA A 341 0.29 -1.75 -4.96
N GLN A 342 0.67 -1.87 -3.68
CA GLN A 342 1.18 -3.10 -3.10
C GLN A 342 0.09 -4.17 -2.96
N LEU A 343 -1.10 -3.81 -2.48
CA LEU A 343 -2.28 -4.68 -2.39
C LEU A 343 -2.65 -5.24 -3.77
N ARG A 344 -2.78 -4.38 -4.79
CA ARG A 344 -3.03 -4.80 -6.18
C ARG A 344 -1.93 -5.72 -6.70
N ALA A 345 -0.66 -5.40 -6.44
CA ALA A 345 0.46 -6.24 -6.85
C ALA A 345 0.50 -7.60 -6.14
N ALA A 346 -0.02 -7.68 -4.92
CA ALA A 346 -0.17 -8.90 -4.15
C ALA A 346 -1.43 -9.71 -4.53
N GLY A 347 -2.33 -9.13 -5.32
CA GLY A 347 -3.50 -9.80 -5.89
C GLY A 347 -4.84 -9.45 -5.23
N ALA A 348 -4.91 -8.39 -4.42
CA ALA A 348 -6.17 -7.88 -3.89
C ALA A 348 -7.00 -7.18 -4.98
N GLU A 349 -8.32 -7.24 -4.83
CA GLU A 349 -9.25 -6.34 -5.50
C GLU A 349 -9.40 -5.06 -4.65
N VAL A 350 -8.65 -4.01 -5.03
CA VAL A 350 -8.73 -2.71 -4.34
C VAL A 350 -9.84 -1.88 -4.97
N LEU A 351 -10.84 -1.52 -4.17
CA LEU A 351 -12.02 -0.77 -4.58
C LEU A 351 -11.65 0.69 -4.90
N ASP A 352 -12.25 1.25 -5.95
CA ASP A 352 -11.88 2.57 -6.51
C ASP A 352 -13.12 3.44 -6.85
N GLY A 353 -14.22 3.22 -6.12
CA GLY A 353 -15.48 3.96 -6.26
C GLY A 353 -16.45 3.37 -7.29
N ALA A 354 -16.06 2.27 -7.95
CA ALA A 354 -16.94 1.49 -8.82
C ALA A 354 -17.33 0.14 -8.18
N ALA A 355 -18.53 -0.36 -8.53
CA ALA A 355 -18.96 -1.67 -8.11
C ALA A 355 -18.23 -2.77 -8.92
N VAL A 356 -17.66 -3.75 -8.23
CA VAL A 356 -16.91 -4.86 -8.80
C VAL A 356 -17.53 -6.21 -8.41
N ARG A 357 -17.49 -7.19 -9.32
CA ARG A 357 -17.98 -8.54 -9.05
C ARG A 357 -16.84 -9.46 -8.65
N VAL A 358 -16.84 -9.90 -7.40
CA VAL A 358 -15.74 -10.67 -6.80
C VAL A 358 -16.27 -11.64 -5.75
N GLY A 359 -15.78 -12.89 -5.73
CA GLY A 359 -16.24 -13.90 -4.76
C GLY A 359 -17.75 -14.22 -4.80
N GLY A 360 -18.42 -13.92 -5.92
CA GLY A 360 -19.88 -14.08 -6.05
C GLY A 360 -20.69 -12.90 -5.49
N LEU A 361 -20.04 -11.80 -5.10
CA LEU A 361 -20.65 -10.58 -4.58
C LEU A 361 -20.43 -9.40 -5.56
N GLU A 362 -21.40 -8.50 -5.63
CA GLU A 362 -21.18 -7.11 -6.07
C GLU A 362 -20.71 -6.29 -4.86
N VAL A 363 -19.47 -5.80 -4.90
CA VAL A 363 -18.88 -5.01 -3.81
C VAL A 363 -18.57 -3.61 -4.32
N LEU A 364 -18.89 -2.60 -3.52
CA LEU A 364 -18.61 -1.20 -3.80
C LEU A 364 -17.84 -0.61 -2.60
N GLY A 365 -16.96 0.33 -2.86
CA GLY A 365 -16.21 1.04 -1.85
C GLY A 365 -15.19 1.96 -2.52
N ASP A 366 -14.48 2.73 -1.73
CA ASP A 366 -13.38 3.59 -2.20
C ASP A 366 -12.41 3.83 -1.05
N ASP A 367 -11.23 4.37 -1.36
CA ASP A 367 -10.24 4.81 -0.37
C ASP A 367 -10.78 5.92 0.54
N ASP A 368 -10.29 5.96 1.78
CA ASP A 368 -10.58 7.06 2.68
C ASP A 368 -10.04 8.40 2.11
N PRO A 369 -10.86 9.46 2.05
CA PRO A 369 -10.42 10.75 1.51
C PRO A 369 -9.32 11.44 2.34
N GLU A 370 -9.26 11.16 3.64
CA GLU A 370 -8.22 11.64 4.55
C GLU A 370 -7.08 10.63 4.61
N ARG A 371 -5.84 11.12 4.47
CA ARG A 371 -4.63 10.38 4.83
C ARG A 371 -4.00 11.00 6.07
N GLN A 372 -3.82 10.16 7.09
CA GLN A 372 -3.21 10.47 8.37
C GLN A 372 -2.07 9.49 8.64
N VAL A 373 -0.82 9.97 8.53
CA VAL A 373 0.35 9.18 8.95
C VAL A 373 0.46 9.26 10.48
N PRO A 374 0.49 8.14 11.21
CA PRO A 374 0.76 8.12 12.65
C PRO A 374 2.02 8.89 12.97
N PHE A 375 1.97 9.63 14.09
CA PHE A 375 3.10 10.44 14.56
C PHE A 375 3.46 11.64 13.65
N SER A 376 2.69 11.87 12.59
CA SER A 376 2.70 13.13 11.85
C SER A 376 1.58 14.04 12.35
N VAL A 377 1.85 15.35 12.33
CA VAL A 377 0.79 16.38 12.42
C VAL A 377 0.17 16.67 11.04
N GLU A 378 0.73 16.08 9.98
CA GLU A 378 0.23 16.22 8.63
C GLU A 378 -1.01 15.35 8.45
N ARG A 379 -2.15 16.03 8.29
CA ARG A 379 -3.37 15.46 7.73
C ARG A 379 -3.49 15.98 6.32
N THR A 380 -3.55 15.07 5.36
CA THR A 380 -3.68 15.42 3.95
C THR A 380 -4.98 14.87 3.42
N LEU A 381 -5.75 15.70 2.74
CA LEU A 381 -6.86 15.22 1.92
C LEU A 381 -6.26 14.76 0.58
N ASP A 382 -6.26 13.45 0.35
CA ASP A 382 -5.79 12.87 -0.92
C ASP A 382 -6.86 13.01 -2.00
N ARG A 383 -8.12 13.09 -1.59
CA ARG A 383 -9.27 13.37 -2.46
C ARG A 383 -9.84 14.77 -2.16
N PRO A 384 -10.51 15.41 -3.14
CA PRO A 384 -11.14 16.71 -2.94
C PRO A 384 -12.45 16.63 -2.11
N GLU A 385 -12.98 15.43 -1.89
CA GLU A 385 -14.18 15.20 -1.07
C GLU A 385 -13.81 14.88 0.38
N ASP A 386 -14.78 14.99 1.29
CA ASP A 386 -14.66 14.49 2.67
C ASP A 386 -15.36 13.12 2.83
N GLU A 387 -15.25 12.50 4.00
CA GLU A 387 -15.80 11.17 4.27
C GLU A 387 -17.34 11.13 4.11
N ALA A 388 -18.03 12.19 4.54
CA ALA A 388 -19.48 12.26 4.40
C ALA A 388 -19.90 12.35 2.92
N GLN A 389 -19.14 13.09 2.11
CA GLN A 389 -19.32 13.18 0.66
C GLN A 389 -19.01 11.85 -0.02
N LEU A 390 -17.98 11.12 0.40
CA LEU A 390 -17.71 9.74 -0.03
C LEU A 390 -18.94 8.85 0.23
N GLY A 391 -19.47 8.85 1.46
CA GLY A 391 -20.66 8.08 1.82
C GLY A 391 -21.88 8.40 0.95
N GLN A 392 -22.13 9.69 0.71
CA GLN A 392 -23.18 10.15 -0.20
C GLN A 392 -22.94 9.69 -1.65
N ARG A 393 -21.69 9.73 -2.12
CA ARG A 393 -21.34 9.27 -3.46
C ARG A 393 -21.57 7.75 -3.61
N MET A 394 -21.11 6.94 -2.64
CA MET A 394 -21.34 5.49 -2.63
C MET A 394 -22.84 5.18 -2.66
N LEU A 395 -23.64 5.92 -1.87
CA LEU A 395 -25.10 5.80 -1.89
C LEU A 395 -25.67 6.08 -3.29
N GLN A 396 -25.24 7.15 -3.97
CA GLN A 396 -25.71 7.49 -5.31
C GLN A 396 -25.30 6.47 -6.36
N VAL A 397 -24.07 5.94 -6.28
CA VAL A 397 -23.55 4.93 -7.21
C VAL A 397 -24.34 3.61 -7.10
N ALA A 398 -24.68 3.20 -5.88
CA ALA A 398 -25.41 1.95 -5.64
C ALA A 398 -26.93 2.04 -5.92
N ARG A 399 -27.54 3.23 -5.84
CA ARG A 399 -29.01 3.39 -6.02
C ARG A 399 -29.59 2.77 -7.30
N PRO A 400 -29.00 2.96 -8.50
CA PRO A 400 -29.54 2.37 -9.72
C PRO A 400 -29.48 0.84 -9.76
N ARG A 401 -28.52 0.25 -9.04
CA ARG A 401 -28.29 -1.19 -8.97
C ARG A 401 -27.75 -1.55 -7.59
N PRO A 402 -28.62 -1.94 -6.65
CA PRO A 402 -28.19 -2.31 -5.30
C PRO A 402 -27.09 -3.38 -5.33
N VAL A 403 -26.12 -3.23 -4.44
CA VAL A 403 -24.94 -4.09 -4.33
C VAL A 403 -25.07 -5.06 -3.16
N ASP A 404 -24.19 -6.07 -3.07
CA ASP A 404 -24.17 -6.99 -1.95
C ASP A 404 -23.49 -6.35 -0.73
N ALA A 405 -22.35 -5.68 -0.92
CA ALA A 405 -21.61 -5.04 0.16
C ALA A 405 -21.09 -3.65 -0.23
N ILE A 406 -21.09 -2.72 0.74
CA ILE A 406 -20.38 -1.46 0.68
C ILE A 406 -19.31 -1.42 1.77
N LEU A 407 -18.06 -1.16 1.41
CA LEU A 407 -16.92 -1.04 2.31
C LEU A 407 -16.46 0.42 2.30
N VAL A 408 -16.41 1.05 3.47
CA VAL A 408 -15.84 2.39 3.70
C VAL A 408 -15.07 2.35 5.00
N HIS A 409 -14.05 3.18 5.18
CA HIS A 409 -13.24 3.07 6.38
C HIS A 409 -13.85 3.80 7.60
N GLN A 410 -14.16 5.09 7.46
CA GLN A 410 -14.61 5.90 8.59
C GLN A 410 -16.14 5.86 8.86
N PRO A 411 -16.58 5.96 10.14
CA PRO A 411 -18.00 6.07 10.51
C PRO A 411 -18.72 7.25 9.83
N THR A 412 -18.01 8.35 9.57
CA THR A 412 -18.55 9.53 8.87
C THR A 412 -18.98 9.20 7.44
N ALA A 413 -18.27 8.29 6.75
CA ALA A 413 -18.68 7.78 5.44
C ALA A 413 -19.80 6.74 5.53
N ALA A 414 -19.82 5.93 6.59
CA ALA A 414 -20.88 4.94 6.81
C ALA A 414 -22.24 5.58 7.15
N ALA A 415 -22.25 6.73 7.84
CA ALA A 415 -23.47 7.37 8.32
C ALA A 415 -24.50 7.68 7.20
N PRO A 416 -24.14 8.35 6.08
CA PRO A 416 -25.04 8.52 4.94
C PRO A 416 -25.68 7.25 4.39
N LEU A 417 -24.95 6.13 4.43
CA LEU A 417 -25.41 4.83 3.93
C LEU A 417 -26.43 4.21 4.89
N MET A 418 -26.11 4.21 6.18
CA MET A 418 -26.92 3.58 7.22
C MET A 418 -28.17 4.39 7.62
N GLU A 419 -28.14 5.71 7.43
CA GLU A 419 -29.28 6.60 7.68
C GLU A 419 -30.26 6.70 6.50
N ALA A 420 -29.88 6.18 5.32
CA ALA A 420 -30.73 6.22 4.15
C ALA A 420 -31.99 5.34 4.34
N PRO A 421 -33.17 5.79 3.87
CA PRO A 421 -34.32 4.90 3.75
C PRO A 421 -34.04 3.87 2.65
N ASP A 422 -34.18 2.60 2.99
CA ASP A 422 -33.87 1.44 2.14
C ASP A 422 -32.45 1.51 1.53
N PRO A 423 -31.37 1.37 2.33
CA PRO A 423 -30.01 1.42 1.82
C PRO A 423 -29.80 0.45 0.64
N PRO A 424 -29.14 0.87 -0.45
CA PRO A 424 -28.97 0.06 -1.67
C PRO A 424 -27.83 -0.96 -1.53
N ALA A 425 -27.70 -1.60 -0.37
CA ALA A 425 -26.70 -2.63 -0.07
C ALA A 425 -27.33 -3.74 0.79
N ARG A 426 -26.67 -4.90 0.93
CA ARG A 426 -27.07 -5.94 1.91
C ARG A 426 -26.20 -5.90 3.16
N LEU A 427 -24.96 -5.45 2.99
CA LEU A 427 -23.96 -5.29 4.02
C LEU A 427 -23.26 -3.94 3.87
N VAL A 428 -23.02 -3.24 4.98
CA VAL A 428 -22.17 -2.04 5.04
C VAL A 428 -21.15 -2.23 6.15
N LEU A 429 -19.88 -2.14 5.80
CA LEU A 429 -18.73 -2.41 6.67
C LEU A 429 -17.87 -1.15 6.82
N TRP A 430 -17.42 -0.88 8.06
CA TRP A 430 -16.49 0.20 8.37
C TRP A 430 -15.69 -0.04 9.66
N GLY A 431 -14.59 0.68 9.85
CA GLY A 431 -13.64 0.53 10.96
C GLY A 431 -13.30 1.84 11.67
N HIS A 432 -12.00 2.16 11.72
CA HIS A 432 -11.35 3.39 12.23
C HIS A 432 -11.38 3.59 13.75
N MET A 433 -12.50 3.26 14.41
CA MET A 433 -12.67 3.56 15.84
C MET A 433 -12.03 2.52 16.75
N HIS A 434 -11.50 1.42 16.20
CA HIS A 434 -10.96 0.28 16.95
C HIS A 434 -11.96 -0.30 17.95
N ALA A 435 -13.26 -0.11 17.70
CA ALA A 435 -14.33 -0.41 18.63
C ALA A 435 -15.51 -0.98 17.86
N GLN A 436 -15.84 -2.23 18.18
CA GLN A 436 -16.97 -2.92 17.59
C GLN A 436 -18.30 -2.25 17.97
N VAL A 437 -19.13 -1.96 16.96
CA VAL A 437 -20.54 -1.56 17.13
C VAL A 437 -21.41 -2.28 16.10
N GLY A 438 -22.47 -2.93 16.57
CA GLY A 438 -23.39 -3.72 15.74
C GLY A 438 -23.31 -5.23 16.01
N PRO A 439 -23.96 -6.05 15.16
CA PRO A 439 -24.58 -5.64 13.89
C PRO A 439 -25.82 -4.75 14.09
N THR A 440 -25.96 -3.74 13.24
CA THR A 440 -27.16 -2.89 13.15
C THR A 440 -27.98 -3.35 11.94
N VAL A 441 -29.29 -3.58 12.13
CA VAL A 441 -30.18 -4.01 11.04
C VAL A 441 -31.13 -2.87 10.67
N VAL A 442 -31.13 -2.48 9.41
CA VAL A 442 -32.08 -1.52 8.83
C VAL A 442 -33.10 -2.31 8.01
N THR A 443 -34.33 -2.42 8.52
CA THR A 443 -35.44 -3.05 7.81
C THR A 443 -35.97 -2.10 6.74
N HIS A 444 -36.17 -2.64 5.54
CA HIS A 444 -36.66 -1.90 4.39
C HIS A 444 -38.19 -1.93 4.30
N ALA A 445 -38.76 -1.01 3.51
CA ALA A 445 -40.20 -0.94 3.27
C ALA A 445 -40.79 -2.23 2.68
N ASP A 446 -40.00 -2.98 1.91
CA ASP A 446 -40.39 -4.25 1.28
C ASP A 446 -40.14 -5.50 2.16
N GLY A 447 -39.73 -5.30 3.41
CA GLY A 447 -39.42 -6.35 4.38
C GLY A 447 -38.04 -7.00 4.22
N SER A 448 -37.25 -6.63 3.20
CA SER A 448 -35.81 -6.95 3.16
C SER A 448 -35.04 -6.08 4.16
N TRP A 449 -33.72 -6.27 4.27
CA TRP A 449 -32.91 -5.49 5.21
C TRP A 449 -31.47 -5.30 4.75
N THR A 450 -30.82 -4.31 5.36
CA THR A 450 -29.38 -4.05 5.30
C THR A 450 -28.77 -4.32 6.67
N VAL A 451 -27.59 -4.94 6.69
CA VAL A 451 -26.78 -5.11 7.91
C VAL A 451 -25.62 -4.13 7.87
N GLY A 452 -25.47 -3.29 8.89
CA GLY A 452 -24.30 -2.45 9.11
C GLY A 452 -23.43 -2.97 10.25
N MET A 453 -22.11 -2.88 10.12
CA MET A 453 -21.18 -3.29 11.16
C MET A 453 -19.99 -2.34 11.24
N GLN A 454 -19.82 -1.68 12.39
CA GLN A 454 -18.53 -1.09 12.76
C GLN A 454 -17.65 -2.20 13.31
N GLN A 455 -16.59 -2.51 12.59
CA GLN A 455 -15.60 -3.50 12.95
C GLN A 455 -14.68 -2.93 14.03
N GLY A 456 -14.24 -3.80 14.94
CA GLY A 456 -13.17 -3.49 15.88
C GLY A 456 -11.82 -3.44 15.17
N THR A 457 -10.73 -3.42 15.95
CA THR A 457 -9.39 -3.54 15.39
C THR A 457 -8.98 -4.99 15.22
N SER A 458 -8.41 -5.36 14.08
CA SER A 458 -7.86 -6.71 13.85
C SER A 458 -6.41 -6.81 14.30
N GLY A 459 -5.73 -5.67 14.43
CA GLY A 459 -4.37 -5.58 14.98
C GLY A 459 -4.31 -5.53 16.50
N GLY A 460 -5.44 -5.30 17.17
CA GLY A 460 -5.46 -5.10 18.62
C GLY A 460 -4.77 -3.80 19.02
N VAL A 461 -4.90 -2.75 18.19
CA VAL A 461 -4.27 -1.45 18.39
C VAL A 461 -5.08 -0.61 19.37
N LYS A 462 -4.40 0.06 20.30
CA LYS A 462 -5.05 1.01 21.22
C LYS A 462 -5.03 2.42 20.62
N GLN A 463 -6.18 3.11 20.61
CA GLN A 463 -6.33 4.50 20.15
C GLN A 463 -5.20 5.42 20.69
N PRO A 464 -4.68 6.36 19.89
CA PRO A 464 -3.29 6.79 20.02
C PRO A 464 -3.02 7.73 21.19
N THR A 465 -1.94 7.38 21.92
CA THR A 465 -0.90 8.32 22.33
C THR A 465 0.39 7.91 21.62
N LEU A 466 1.43 8.74 21.60
CA LEU A 466 2.80 8.37 21.13
C LEU A 466 3.31 7.02 21.72
N ALA A 467 2.66 6.50 22.77
CA ALA A 467 2.97 5.28 23.49
C ALA A 467 1.96 4.11 23.29
N SER A 468 1.09 4.13 22.27
CA SER A 468 -0.03 3.15 22.18
C SER A 468 -0.18 2.39 20.84
N PHE A 469 0.82 2.40 19.95
CA PHE A 469 0.75 1.54 18.77
C PHE A 469 1.01 0.08 19.14
N SER A 470 0.09 -0.84 18.82
CA SER A 470 0.49 -2.25 18.76
C SER A 470 1.46 -2.33 17.61
N THR A 471 2.71 -2.68 17.91
CA THR A 471 3.70 -2.87 16.85
C THR A 471 3.25 -4.06 16.00
N PRO A 472 3.61 -4.10 14.70
CA PRO A 472 3.29 -5.23 13.82
C PRO A 472 3.79 -6.61 14.32
N PHE A 473 4.58 -6.64 15.40
CA PHE A 473 5.31 -7.79 15.92
C PHE A 473 5.05 -8.03 17.42
N SER A 474 4.00 -7.47 18.00
CA SER A 474 3.60 -7.74 19.39
C SER A 474 2.29 -8.52 19.44
N PRO A 475 2.01 -9.25 20.53
CA PRO A 475 0.66 -9.66 20.84
C PRO A 475 -0.31 -8.46 20.78
N PRO A 476 -1.59 -8.68 20.44
CA PRO A 476 -2.57 -7.60 20.42
C PRO A 476 -2.67 -6.93 21.80
N LEU A 477 -2.66 -5.59 21.84
CA LEU A 477 -2.66 -4.82 23.10
C LEU A 477 -4.06 -4.69 23.69
N VAL A 478 -5.06 -4.62 22.81
CA VAL A 478 -6.48 -4.76 23.14
C VAL A 478 -7.04 -5.97 22.40
N ARG A 479 -8.30 -6.31 22.66
CA ARG A 479 -8.98 -7.38 21.94
C ARG A 479 -8.95 -7.10 20.43
N ALA A 480 -8.45 -8.07 19.67
CA ALA A 480 -8.48 -8.03 18.21
C ALA A 480 -9.72 -8.77 17.70
N ASP A 481 -10.44 -8.18 16.75
CA ASP A 481 -11.76 -8.63 16.32
C ASP A 481 -11.77 -8.99 14.83
N SER A 482 -12.48 -10.04 14.47
CA SER A 482 -12.81 -10.36 13.06
C SER A 482 -14.19 -11.01 12.98
N TYR A 483 -14.78 -11.08 11.79
CA TYR A 483 -16.21 -11.34 11.64
C TYR A 483 -16.51 -12.31 10.51
N PHE A 484 -17.50 -13.17 10.74
CA PHE A 484 -18.10 -14.00 9.70
C PHE A 484 -19.50 -13.50 9.39
N TYR A 485 -19.78 -13.27 8.11
CA TYR A 485 -21.07 -12.80 7.60
C TYR A 485 -21.73 -13.92 6.81
N PHE A 486 -22.89 -14.38 7.26
CA PHE A 486 -23.66 -15.42 6.60
C PHE A 486 -24.65 -14.79 5.63
N ARG A 487 -24.59 -15.20 4.38
CA ARG A 487 -25.39 -14.66 3.28
C ARG A 487 -26.25 -15.76 2.68
N ASP A 488 -27.55 -15.54 2.59
CA ASP A 488 -28.46 -16.44 1.87
C ASP A 488 -28.15 -16.41 0.37
N ALA A 489 -27.89 -17.57 -0.23
CA ALA A 489 -27.46 -17.66 -1.62
C ALA A 489 -28.56 -17.25 -2.62
N ALA A 490 -29.83 -17.40 -2.24
CA ALA A 490 -30.96 -17.07 -3.11
C ALA A 490 -31.25 -15.57 -3.11
N THR A 491 -31.40 -14.95 -1.93
CA THR A 491 -31.82 -13.55 -1.80
C THR A 491 -30.67 -12.56 -1.70
N GLY A 492 -29.48 -13.04 -1.35
CA GLY A 492 -28.30 -12.23 -1.08
C GLY A 492 -28.34 -11.48 0.25
N LEU A 493 -29.38 -11.66 1.07
CA LEU A 493 -29.47 -11.02 2.38
C LEU A 493 -28.47 -11.63 3.36
N VAL A 494 -27.86 -10.78 4.18
CA VAL A 494 -27.04 -11.22 5.30
C VAL A 494 -27.97 -11.68 6.42
N THR A 495 -27.94 -12.97 6.73
CA THR A 495 -28.83 -13.65 7.70
C THR A 495 -28.19 -13.88 9.05
N GLY A 496 -26.89 -13.61 9.19
CA GLY A 496 -26.27 -13.54 10.49
C GLY A 496 -24.84 -13.01 10.46
N VAL A 497 -24.37 -12.62 11.65
CA VAL A 497 -22.99 -12.20 11.90
C VAL A 497 -22.46 -12.99 13.09
N GLN A 498 -21.23 -13.47 12.99
CA GLN A 498 -20.54 -14.18 14.08
C GLN A 498 -19.14 -13.59 14.27
N PRO A 499 -18.94 -12.80 15.35
CA PRO A 499 -17.63 -12.30 15.73
C PRO A 499 -16.68 -13.39 16.25
N VAL A 500 -15.38 -13.18 16.04
CA VAL A 500 -14.30 -13.90 16.69
C VAL A 500 -13.36 -12.89 17.33
N HIS A 501 -13.07 -13.10 18.61
CA HIS A 501 -12.26 -12.23 19.44
C HIS A 501 -10.96 -12.90 19.83
N LEU A 502 -9.83 -12.28 19.50
CA LEU A 502 -8.49 -12.68 19.90
C LEU A 502 -8.05 -11.77 21.06
N GLN A 503 -8.00 -12.31 22.27
CA GLN A 503 -7.70 -11.53 23.48
C GLN A 503 -6.18 -11.32 23.66
N PRO A 504 -5.76 -10.26 24.36
CA PRO A 504 -4.34 -10.02 24.67
C PRO A 504 -3.65 -11.16 25.44
N ASP A 505 -4.41 -11.96 26.20
CA ASP A 505 -3.92 -13.13 26.93
C ASP A 505 -3.83 -14.42 26.08
N GLY A 506 -4.09 -14.31 24.77
CA GLY A 506 -4.11 -15.44 23.85
C GLY A 506 -5.41 -16.24 23.89
N ARG A 507 -6.41 -15.86 24.68
CA ARG A 507 -7.71 -16.55 24.62
C ARG A 507 -8.45 -16.15 23.35
N VAL A 508 -8.87 -17.15 22.59
CA VAL A 508 -9.80 -16.98 21.47
C VAL A 508 -11.22 -17.12 22.02
N VAL A 509 -12.15 -16.25 21.61
CA VAL A 509 -13.58 -16.37 21.92
C VAL A 509 -14.33 -16.30 20.61
N ILE A 510 -15.04 -17.37 20.25
CA ILE A 510 -15.96 -17.36 19.12
C ILE A 510 -17.35 -17.07 19.68
N ASP A 511 -17.93 -15.94 19.28
CA ASP A 511 -19.25 -15.56 19.75
C ASP A 511 -20.32 -16.44 19.11
N ARG A 512 -21.50 -16.49 19.74
CA ARG A 512 -22.67 -17.11 19.09
C ARG A 512 -23.10 -16.25 17.91
N ARG A 513 -23.51 -16.92 16.82
CA ARG A 513 -24.13 -16.25 15.67
C ARG A 513 -25.30 -15.38 16.12
N THR A 514 -25.25 -14.11 15.73
CA THR A 514 -26.36 -13.17 15.84
C THR A 514 -27.15 -13.21 14.54
N ASP A 515 -28.40 -13.67 14.59
CA ASP A 515 -29.29 -13.65 13.43
C ASP A 515 -29.76 -12.22 13.14
N THR A 516 -29.67 -11.79 11.88
CA THR A 516 -29.93 -10.40 11.45
C THR A 516 -31.28 -10.22 10.77
N GLY A 517 -32.00 -11.31 10.50
CA GLY A 517 -33.34 -11.27 9.93
C GLY A 517 -33.92 -12.67 9.74
N ASP A 518 -35.23 -12.74 9.53
CA ASP A 518 -35.95 -13.99 9.29
C ASP A 518 -36.45 -14.06 7.85
N LEU A 519 -35.87 -14.95 7.05
CA LEU A 519 -36.28 -15.18 5.67
C LEU A 519 -37.70 -15.73 5.54
N ALA A 520 -38.23 -16.40 6.56
CA ALA A 520 -39.61 -16.90 6.57
C ALA A 520 -40.61 -15.74 6.68
N ALA A 521 -40.23 -14.66 7.37
CA ALA A 521 -41.02 -13.44 7.47
C ALA A 521 -40.93 -12.52 6.24
N LEU A 522 -40.01 -12.79 5.30
CA LEU A 522 -39.85 -12.01 4.08
C LEU A 522 -41.10 -12.14 3.19
N PRO A 523 -41.71 -11.04 2.71
CA PRO A 523 -42.85 -11.11 1.81
C PRO A 523 -42.55 -11.92 0.54
N ASP A 524 -43.49 -12.73 0.07
CA ASP A 524 -43.30 -13.64 -1.08
C ASP A 524 -42.90 -12.90 -2.37
N GLU A 525 -43.45 -11.71 -2.58
CA GLU A 525 -43.10 -10.85 -3.71
C GLU A 525 -41.63 -10.41 -3.63
N THR A 526 -41.21 -9.91 -2.47
CA THR A 526 -39.82 -9.53 -2.20
C THR A 526 -38.88 -10.72 -2.37
N ARG A 527 -39.21 -11.88 -1.78
CA ARG A 527 -38.41 -13.11 -1.90
C ARG A 527 -38.23 -13.54 -3.36
N ARG A 528 -39.30 -13.52 -4.17
CA ARG A 528 -39.22 -13.85 -5.61
C ARG A 528 -38.37 -12.87 -6.39
N ARG A 529 -38.53 -11.57 -6.14
CA ARG A 529 -37.74 -10.51 -6.77
C ARG A 529 -36.24 -10.67 -6.47
N LEU A 530 -35.89 -10.92 -5.20
CA LEU A 530 -34.50 -11.09 -4.78
C LEU A 530 -33.86 -12.38 -5.31
N SER A 531 -34.62 -13.47 -5.33
CA SER A 531 -34.15 -14.77 -5.85
C SER A 531 -34.13 -14.89 -7.38
N GLY A 532 -34.59 -13.86 -8.11
CA GLY A 532 -34.71 -13.90 -9.56
C GLY A 532 -35.76 -14.90 -10.07
N ALA A 533 -36.61 -15.44 -9.19
CA ALA A 533 -37.70 -16.32 -9.56
C ALA A 533 -38.81 -15.50 -10.24
N SER A 534 -38.84 -15.51 -11.57
CA SER A 534 -39.94 -14.92 -12.34
C SER A 534 -41.27 -15.62 -12.02
N PRO A 535 -42.40 -14.90 -11.98
CA PRO A 535 -43.69 -15.55 -11.81
C PRO A 535 -43.92 -16.53 -12.97
N SER A 536 -44.33 -17.76 -12.65
CA SER A 536 -44.99 -18.59 -13.65
C SER A 536 -46.22 -17.81 -14.11
N PRO A 537 -46.44 -17.62 -15.43
CA PRO A 537 -47.63 -16.93 -15.90
C PRO A 537 -48.83 -17.73 -15.40
N THR A 538 -49.64 -17.11 -14.54
CA THR A 538 -50.94 -17.64 -14.15
C THR A 538 -51.72 -17.91 -15.44
N PRO A 539 -52.23 -19.13 -15.67
CA PRO A 539 -53.17 -19.35 -16.77
C PRO A 539 -54.35 -18.43 -16.53
N ASP A 540 -54.61 -17.54 -17.48
CA ASP A 540 -55.77 -16.67 -17.48
C ASP A 540 -57.03 -17.53 -17.53
N GLU A 541 -57.71 -17.69 -16.39
CA GLU A 541 -58.98 -18.40 -16.29
C GLU A 541 -60.15 -17.61 -16.94
N SER A 542 -59.91 -16.46 -17.56
CA SER A 542 -60.95 -15.70 -18.29
C SER A 542 -61.30 -16.25 -19.69
N ARG A 543 -60.84 -17.45 -20.04
CA ARG A 543 -61.33 -18.19 -21.22
C ARG A 543 -61.81 -19.61 -20.86
N ARG A 544 -62.92 -19.70 -20.13
CA ARG A 544 -63.84 -20.85 -20.21
C ARG A 544 -65.29 -20.40 -20.16
#